data_AF-Q9Z1M0-F1
#
_entry.id   AF-Q9Z1M0-F1
#
_cell.length_a   1.000
_cell.length_b   1.000
_cell.length_c   1.000
_cell.angle_alpha   90.00
_cell.angle_beta   90.00
_cell.angle_gamma   90.00
#
_symmetry.space_group_name_H-M   'P 1'
#
loop_
_entity.id
_entity.type
_entity.pdbx_description
1 polymer ?
#
loop_
_entity_poly.entity_id
_entity_poly.type
_entity_poly.pdbx_seq_one_letter_code
_entity_poly.pdbx_strand_id
1 'polypeptide(L)'
;MPACCSWNDVLQYETNKVTRIQSTNYGTVKWVLHMIVFSYISFALVSDKLYQRKEPVISSVHTKVKGIAEVTENVTEGGVTKLGHSIFDTADYTFPLQGNSFFVMTNYVKSEGQVQTLCPEYPRRGAQCSSDRRCKKGWMDPQSKGIQTGRCVPYDKTRKTCEVSAWCPTEEEKEAPRPALLRSAENFTVLIKNNIHFPGHNYTTRNILPTMNGSCTFHKTWDPQCSIFRLGDIFQEAGENFTEVAVQGGIMGIEIYWDCNLDSWSHHCRPRYSFRRLDDKNTDESFVPGYNFRYAKYYKENNVEKRTLIKAFGIRFDILVFGTGGKFDIIQLVVYIGSTLSYFGLATVCIDLLINTYSSAFCRSGVYPYCKCCEPCTVNEYYYRKKCESIMEPKPTLKYVSFVDEPHIRMVDQQLLGKSLQVVKGQEVPRPQMDFSDLSRLSLSLHDSPLTPGQSEEIQLLHEEVAPKSGDSPSWCQCGNCLPSRLPEQRRALEELCCRRKPGRCITTSKLFHKLVLSRDTLQLLLLYQDPLLVLGEEATNSRLRHRAYRCYATWRFGSQDMADFAILPSCCRWRIRKEFPKTEGQYSGFKYPY
;
A
#
# COMPACT_ATOMS: atom_id res chain seq x y z
N MET A 1 1.31 38.01 27.33
CA MET A 1 0.67 36.69 27.10
C MET A 1 1.68 35.54 27.22
N PRO A 2 2.18 35.18 28.42
CA PRO A 2 2.88 33.90 28.65
C PRO A 2 2.06 32.90 29.51
N ALA A 3 0.80 33.21 29.83
CA ALA A 3 -0.01 32.46 30.79
C ALA A 3 -0.96 31.42 30.17
N CYS A 4 -0.63 30.86 29.00
CA CYS A 4 -1.47 29.82 28.37
C CYS A 4 -1.06 28.40 28.79
N CYS A 5 0.18 28.20 29.25
CA CYS A 5 0.70 26.89 29.63
C CYS A 5 0.96 26.84 31.14
N SER A 6 0.22 25.99 31.86
CA SER A 6 0.51 25.66 33.25
C SER A 6 1.51 24.50 33.31
N TRP A 7 2.37 24.47 34.32
CA TRP A 7 3.23 23.31 34.60
C TRP A 7 2.41 22.02 34.80
N ASN A 8 1.17 22.15 35.27
CA ASN A 8 0.25 21.03 35.42
C ASN A 8 -0.21 20.48 34.06
N ASP A 9 -0.28 21.30 33.02
CA ASP A 9 -0.73 20.85 31.68
C ASP A 9 0.33 19.96 31.02
N VAL A 10 1.62 20.17 31.33
CA VAL A 10 2.73 19.32 30.86
C VAL A 10 2.63 17.90 31.42
N LEU A 11 2.04 17.74 32.60
CA LEU A 11 1.87 16.45 33.28
C LEU A 11 0.50 15.80 32.99
N GLN A 12 -0.32 16.38 32.11
CA GLN A 12 -1.59 15.78 31.70
C GLN A 12 -1.33 14.62 30.73
N TYR A 13 -1.83 13.44 31.09
CA TYR A 13 -1.81 12.25 30.26
C TYR A 13 -3.23 11.81 29.96
N GLU A 14 -3.59 11.84 28.67
CA GLU A 14 -4.90 11.42 28.21
C GLU A 14 -4.93 9.92 27.91
N THR A 15 -6.01 9.27 28.28
CA THR A 15 -6.27 7.86 27.94
C THR A 15 -7.61 7.72 27.24
N ASN A 16 -7.64 6.88 26.22
CA ASN A 16 -8.89 6.57 25.53
C ASN A 16 -9.82 5.80 26.48
N LYS A 17 -11.04 6.30 26.66
CA LYS A 17 -12.08 5.57 27.38
C LYS A 17 -12.51 4.35 26.56
N VAL A 18 -12.51 3.18 27.18
CA VAL A 18 -12.84 1.91 26.52
C VAL A 18 -13.97 1.19 27.25
N THR A 19 -14.77 0.43 26.50
CA THR A 19 -15.78 -0.48 27.04
C THR A 19 -15.40 -1.92 26.73
N ARG A 20 -15.36 -2.78 27.75
CA ARG A 20 -14.99 -4.19 27.60
C ARG A 20 -16.24 -5.01 27.25
N ILE A 21 -16.27 -5.54 26.03
CA ILE A 21 -17.34 -6.43 25.57
C ILE A 21 -16.95 -7.88 25.87
N GLN A 22 -17.68 -8.54 26.77
CA GLN A 22 -17.53 -9.97 27.03
C GLN A 22 -18.39 -10.78 26.06
N SER A 23 -17.81 -11.12 24.90
CA SER A 23 -18.45 -11.96 23.87
C SER A 23 -17.44 -12.96 23.32
N THR A 24 -17.80 -14.24 23.33
CA THR A 24 -17.00 -15.33 22.73
C THR A 24 -16.85 -15.14 21.23
N ASN A 25 -17.87 -14.64 20.54
CA ASN A 25 -17.84 -14.43 19.08
C ASN A 25 -16.81 -13.35 18.71
N TYR A 26 -16.84 -12.20 19.37
CA TYR A 26 -15.85 -11.14 19.09
C TYR A 26 -14.46 -11.49 19.61
N GLY A 27 -14.36 -12.22 20.72
CA GLY A 27 -13.10 -12.77 21.20
C GLY A 27 -12.45 -13.69 20.17
N THR A 28 -13.20 -14.66 19.64
CA THR A 28 -12.71 -15.61 18.63
C THR A 28 -12.34 -14.91 17.32
N VAL A 29 -13.20 -14.04 16.78
CA VAL A 29 -12.89 -13.25 15.56
C VAL A 29 -11.61 -12.43 15.74
N LYS A 30 -11.45 -11.73 16.87
CA LYS A 30 -10.24 -10.95 17.17
C LYS A 30 -8.98 -11.82 17.14
N TRP A 31 -8.99 -12.94 17.86
CA TRP A 31 -7.81 -13.81 17.97
C TRP A 31 -7.50 -14.51 16.64
N VAL A 32 -8.51 -14.96 15.90
CA VAL A 32 -8.32 -15.56 14.57
C VAL A 32 -7.66 -14.56 13.62
N LEU A 33 -8.15 -13.32 13.55
CA LEU A 33 -7.55 -12.27 12.71
C LEU A 33 -6.12 -11.95 13.13
N HIS A 34 -5.85 -11.82 14.43
CA HIS A 34 -4.49 -11.61 14.93
C HIS A 34 -3.55 -12.77 14.55
N MET A 35 -4.01 -14.02 14.64
CA MET A 35 -3.20 -15.20 14.29
C MET A 35 -2.91 -15.29 12.79
N ILE A 36 -3.88 -14.93 11.94
CA ILE A 36 -3.69 -14.85 10.47
C ILE A 36 -2.63 -13.80 10.15
N VAL A 37 -2.79 -12.59 10.70
CA VAL A 37 -1.85 -11.48 10.50
C VAL A 37 -0.46 -11.86 10.99
N PHE A 38 -0.34 -12.41 12.19
CA PHE A 38 0.93 -12.87 12.75
C PHE A 38 1.60 -13.94 11.88
N SER A 39 0.85 -14.95 11.44
CA SER A 39 1.39 -16.04 10.60
C SER A 39 1.92 -15.50 9.26
N TYR A 40 1.18 -14.59 8.63
CA TYR A 40 1.62 -13.93 7.39
C TYR A 40 2.90 -13.11 7.60
N ILE A 41 2.94 -12.30 8.66
CA ILE A 41 4.10 -11.49 9.02
C ILE A 41 5.33 -12.37 9.27
N SER A 42 5.19 -13.47 10.01
CA SER A 42 6.28 -14.41 10.27
C SER A 42 6.73 -15.14 9.00
N PHE A 43 5.80 -15.54 8.13
CA PHE A 43 6.11 -16.19 6.86
C PHE A 43 6.92 -15.26 5.94
N ALA A 44 6.46 -14.02 5.74
CA ALA A 44 7.17 -13.04 4.92
C ALA A 44 8.56 -12.70 5.50
N LEU A 45 8.67 -12.59 6.82
CA LEU A 45 9.95 -12.35 7.50
C LEU A 45 10.98 -13.45 7.21
N VAL A 46 10.55 -14.71 7.23
CA VAL A 46 11.43 -15.88 7.05
C VAL A 46 11.71 -16.16 5.57
N SER A 47 10.67 -16.15 4.71
CA SER A 47 10.79 -16.44 3.28
C SER A 47 11.70 -15.42 2.59
N ASP A 48 11.41 -14.13 2.78
CA ASP A 48 12.13 -13.07 2.07
C ASP A 48 13.37 -12.58 2.83
N LYS A 49 13.60 -13.15 4.03
CA LYS A 49 14.69 -12.82 4.95
C LYS A 49 14.76 -11.33 5.25
N LEU A 50 13.61 -10.70 5.53
CA LEU A 50 13.52 -9.24 5.76
C LEU A 50 14.25 -8.78 7.03
N TYR A 51 14.60 -9.72 7.92
CA TYR A 51 15.46 -9.46 9.08
C TYR A 51 16.95 -9.30 8.70
N GLN A 52 17.31 -9.55 7.44
CA GLN A 52 18.67 -9.39 6.93
C GLN A 52 18.82 -8.07 6.17
N ARG A 53 19.93 -7.38 6.38
CA ARG A 53 20.39 -6.35 5.45
C ARG A 53 21.01 -7.05 4.25
N LYS A 54 20.51 -6.71 3.05
CA LYS A 54 21.00 -7.26 1.78
C LYS A 54 22.00 -6.31 1.13
N GLU A 55 23.05 -6.88 0.54
CA GLU A 55 24.12 -6.15 -0.15
C GLU A 55 24.44 -6.80 -1.52
N PRO A 56 24.62 -6.03 -2.61
CA PRO A 56 25.03 -6.56 -3.90
C PRO A 56 26.48 -7.05 -3.89
N VAL A 57 26.77 -8.01 -4.76
CA VAL A 57 28.10 -8.60 -4.87
C VAL A 57 29.07 -7.76 -5.73
N ILE A 58 30.32 -7.62 -5.28
CA ILE A 58 31.45 -7.20 -6.13
C ILE A 58 32.18 -8.47 -6.57
N SER A 59 32.49 -8.58 -7.87
CA SER A 59 33.10 -9.80 -8.43
C SER A 59 34.38 -9.54 -9.20
N SER A 60 35.25 -10.54 -9.22
CA SER A 60 36.43 -10.61 -10.07
C SER A 60 36.47 -11.99 -10.72
N VAL A 61 36.70 -12.03 -12.04
CA VAL A 61 36.69 -13.26 -12.84
C VAL A 61 38.03 -13.43 -13.54
N HIS A 62 38.55 -14.65 -13.54
CA HIS A 62 39.71 -15.05 -14.31
C HIS A 62 39.44 -16.38 -15.00
N THR A 63 39.64 -16.43 -16.31
CA THR A 63 39.35 -17.61 -17.13
C THR A 63 40.63 -18.27 -17.63
N LYS A 64 40.59 -19.58 -17.85
CA LYS A 64 41.66 -20.32 -18.51
C LYS A 64 41.07 -21.40 -19.39
N VAL A 65 41.16 -21.20 -20.70
CA VAL A 65 40.75 -22.21 -21.69
C VAL A 65 41.91 -23.19 -21.89
N LYS A 66 41.59 -24.47 -22.09
CA LYS A 66 42.54 -25.53 -22.42
C LYS A 66 41.93 -26.46 -23.47
N GLY A 67 42.76 -26.82 -24.44
CA GLY A 67 42.38 -27.66 -25.57
C GLY A 67 43.37 -27.50 -26.71
N ILE A 68 43.43 -28.49 -27.58
CA ILE A 68 44.29 -28.48 -28.78
C ILE A 68 43.41 -28.93 -29.95
N ALA A 69 43.51 -28.24 -31.08
CA ALA A 69 42.87 -28.65 -32.32
C ALA A 69 43.91 -28.88 -33.41
N GLU A 70 43.73 -29.96 -34.17
CA GLU A 70 44.44 -30.20 -35.41
C GLU A 70 43.55 -29.77 -36.59
N VAL A 71 44.15 -29.08 -37.56
CA VAL A 71 43.50 -28.65 -38.78
C VAL A 71 44.31 -29.13 -39.97
N THR A 72 43.61 -29.77 -40.92
CA THR A 72 44.17 -30.19 -42.21
C THR A 72 43.55 -29.35 -43.31
N GLU A 73 44.37 -28.55 -43.98
CA GLU A 73 43.91 -27.60 -45.01
C GLU A 73 44.73 -27.69 -46.28
N ASN A 74 44.07 -27.49 -47.43
CA ASN A 74 44.76 -27.29 -48.69
C ASN A 74 45.24 -25.83 -48.75
N VAL A 75 46.49 -25.60 -48.37
CA VAL A 75 47.15 -24.29 -48.40
C VAL A 75 47.63 -24.03 -49.82
N THR A 76 47.21 -22.92 -50.42
CA THR A 76 47.68 -22.49 -51.74
C THR A 76 48.81 -21.50 -51.56
N GLU A 77 50.05 -21.96 -51.73
CA GLU A 77 51.25 -21.12 -51.61
C GLU A 77 51.88 -20.99 -52.99
N GLY A 78 51.96 -19.76 -53.53
CA GLY A 78 52.56 -19.51 -54.85
C GLY A 78 51.86 -20.21 -56.03
N GLY A 79 50.58 -20.54 -55.91
CA GLY A 79 49.82 -21.29 -56.93
C GLY A 79 49.91 -22.81 -56.82
N VAL A 80 50.66 -23.34 -55.84
CA VAL A 80 50.72 -24.78 -55.54
C VAL A 80 49.86 -25.08 -54.32
N THR A 81 48.86 -25.94 -54.48
CA THR A 81 48.06 -26.46 -53.36
C THR A 81 48.82 -27.58 -52.67
N LYS A 82 49.23 -27.36 -51.42
CA LYS A 82 49.83 -28.39 -50.54
C LYS A 82 48.88 -28.68 -49.38
N LEU A 83 48.85 -29.92 -48.92
CA LEU A 83 48.15 -30.27 -47.68
C LEU A 83 49.01 -29.79 -46.50
N GLY A 84 48.55 -28.74 -45.82
CA GLY A 84 49.14 -28.21 -44.60
C GLY A 84 48.50 -28.87 -43.38
N HIS A 85 49.34 -29.36 -42.47
CA HIS A 85 48.94 -29.76 -41.12
C HIS A 85 49.27 -28.63 -40.16
N SER A 86 48.27 -28.10 -39.46
CA SER A 86 48.44 -27.06 -38.46
C SER A 86 47.86 -27.50 -37.12
N ILE A 87 48.55 -27.16 -36.04
CA ILE A 87 48.09 -27.38 -34.67
C ILE A 87 47.77 -26.01 -34.06
N PHE A 88 46.62 -25.91 -33.41
CA PHE A 88 46.16 -24.72 -32.71
C PHE A 88 46.08 -25.02 -31.21
N ASP A 89 46.86 -24.29 -30.43
CA ASP A 89 46.80 -24.33 -28.98
C ASP A 89 46.15 -23.07 -28.39
N THR A 90 46.11 -22.98 -27.06
CA THR A 90 45.49 -21.87 -26.35
C THR A 90 46.04 -20.50 -26.77
N ALA A 91 47.31 -20.38 -27.13
CA ALA A 91 47.90 -19.11 -27.57
C ALA A 91 47.43 -18.69 -28.98
N ASP A 92 46.92 -19.63 -29.79
CA ASP A 92 46.46 -19.36 -31.15
C ASP A 92 44.98 -19.00 -31.23
N TYR A 93 44.11 -19.72 -30.51
CA TYR A 93 42.66 -19.56 -30.60
C TYR A 93 42.05 -18.66 -29.52
N THR A 94 42.80 -18.32 -28.47
CA THR A 94 42.37 -17.34 -27.47
C THR A 94 43.07 -16.00 -27.66
N PHE A 95 42.37 -14.93 -27.34
CA PHE A 95 42.89 -13.57 -27.42
C PHE A 95 42.91 -12.97 -26.02
N PRO A 96 43.93 -12.15 -25.70
CA PRO A 96 44.02 -11.49 -24.40
C PRO A 96 42.96 -10.40 -24.27
N LEU A 97 41.73 -10.82 -23.97
CA LEU A 97 40.65 -9.94 -23.55
C LEU A 97 40.83 -9.70 -22.05
N GLN A 98 41.23 -8.49 -21.67
CA GLN A 98 41.23 -8.10 -20.27
C GLN A 98 39.77 -7.94 -19.82
N GLY A 99 39.29 -8.82 -18.93
CA GLY A 99 37.99 -8.63 -18.28
C GLY A 99 37.21 -9.93 -18.01
N ASN A 100 35.88 -9.78 -17.98
CA ASN A 100 34.92 -10.83 -17.65
C ASN A 100 34.48 -11.65 -18.87
N SER A 101 35.25 -11.65 -19.95
CA SER A 101 34.92 -12.39 -21.17
C SER A 101 36.15 -13.05 -21.77
N PHE A 102 35.91 -14.10 -22.54
CA PHE A 102 36.96 -14.78 -23.31
C PHE A 102 36.43 -15.16 -24.69
N PHE A 103 37.34 -15.30 -25.65
CA PHE A 103 37.00 -15.68 -27.01
C PHE A 103 37.67 -17.01 -27.36
N VAL A 104 36.93 -17.85 -28.08
CA VAL A 104 37.44 -19.11 -28.64
C VAL A 104 37.19 -19.11 -30.14
N MET A 105 38.27 -19.14 -30.92
CA MET A 105 38.19 -19.27 -32.37
C MET A 105 37.68 -20.66 -32.76
N THR A 106 36.67 -20.71 -33.63
CA THR A 106 36.09 -21.96 -34.15
C THR A 106 36.26 -22.11 -35.67
N ASN A 107 36.45 -21.00 -36.37
CA ASN A 107 36.68 -20.96 -37.81
C ASN A 107 37.61 -19.79 -38.16
N TYR A 108 38.31 -19.87 -39.29
CA TYR A 108 39.11 -18.76 -39.78
C TYR A 108 39.23 -18.74 -41.30
N VAL A 109 39.55 -17.56 -41.84
CA VAL A 109 39.97 -17.38 -43.23
C VAL A 109 41.25 -16.55 -43.22
N LYS A 110 42.28 -17.03 -43.90
CA LYS A 110 43.63 -16.46 -43.87
C LYS A 110 44.04 -15.97 -45.26
N SER A 111 44.55 -14.75 -45.33
CA SER A 111 45.18 -14.17 -46.52
C SER A 111 46.65 -13.90 -46.22
N GLU A 112 47.51 -14.76 -46.74
CA GLU A 112 48.96 -14.70 -46.52
C GLU A 112 49.66 -13.81 -47.54
N GLY A 113 50.86 -13.35 -47.19
CA GLY A 113 51.74 -12.65 -48.13
C GLY A 113 51.22 -11.30 -48.58
N GLN A 114 50.36 -10.64 -47.79
CA GLN A 114 49.87 -9.32 -48.16
C GLN A 114 51.00 -8.28 -48.09
N VAL A 115 51.19 -7.54 -49.18
CA VAL A 115 52.13 -6.42 -49.32
C VAL A 115 51.36 -5.17 -49.67
N GLN A 116 51.79 -3.99 -49.23
CA GLN A 116 51.21 -2.73 -49.69
C GLN A 116 51.62 -2.46 -51.15
N THR A 117 50.69 -2.57 -52.09
CA THR A 117 50.93 -2.31 -53.52
C THR A 117 49.61 -2.04 -54.26
N LEU A 118 49.65 -1.92 -55.58
CA LEU A 118 48.49 -1.79 -56.46
C LEU A 118 48.03 -3.17 -56.92
N CYS A 119 46.75 -3.48 -56.72
CA CYS A 119 46.14 -4.71 -57.22
C CYS A 119 44.65 -4.52 -57.53
N PRO A 120 44.05 -5.40 -58.34
CA PRO A 120 42.60 -5.47 -58.47
C PRO A 120 41.93 -5.77 -57.12
N GLU A 121 40.82 -5.09 -56.83
CA GLU A 121 39.91 -5.43 -55.73
C GLU A 121 39.21 -6.78 -56.00
N TYR A 122 38.80 -7.50 -54.94
CA TYR A 122 38.08 -8.77 -55.10
C TYR A 122 36.71 -8.56 -55.79
N PRO A 123 36.30 -9.39 -56.77
CA PRO A 123 35.10 -9.18 -57.59
C PRO A 123 33.78 -9.50 -56.86
N ARG A 124 33.43 -8.69 -55.85
CA ARG A 124 32.16 -8.72 -55.12
C ARG A 124 30.99 -8.27 -56.02
N ARG A 125 29.75 -8.61 -55.63
CA ARG A 125 28.56 -8.02 -56.26
C ARG A 125 28.60 -6.50 -56.05
N GLY A 126 28.68 -5.73 -57.14
CA GLY A 126 28.82 -4.26 -57.11
C GLY A 126 30.24 -3.72 -57.29
N ALA A 127 31.29 -4.53 -57.09
CA ALA A 127 32.69 -4.09 -57.24
C ALA A 127 33.26 -4.26 -58.67
N GLN A 128 32.53 -4.96 -59.54
CA GLN A 128 32.96 -5.20 -60.92
C GLN A 128 32.86 -3.92 -61.76
N CYS A 129 33.90 -3.67 -62.56
CA CYS A 129 33.94 -2.54 -63.47
C CYS A 129 34.03 -3.03 -64.92
N SER A 130 33.35 -2.34 -65.83
CA SER A 130 33.46 -2.60 -67.28
C SER A 130 34.46 -1.66 -67.96
N SER A 131 34.70 -0.48 -67.38
CA SER A 131 35.61 0.54 -67.89
C SER A 131 36.17 1.41 -66.77
N ASP A 132 37.30 2.08 -67.04
CA ASP A 132 37.95 3.01 -66.11
C ASP A 132 37.02 4.11 -65.61
N ARG A 133 36.00 4.49 -66.39
CA ARG A 133 35.00 5.50 -65.99
C ARG A 133 34.18 5.12 -64.76
N ARG A 134 34.07 3.82 -64.45
CA ARG A 134 33.39 3.31 -63.24
C ARG A 134 34.28 3.44 -61.99
N CYS A 135 35.59 3.58 -62.14
CA CYS A 135 36.55 3.66 -61.06
C CYS A 135 36.91 5.13 -60.81
N LYS A 136 36.70 5.62 -59.58
CA LYS A 136 36.95 7.03 -59.24
C LYS A 136 38.29 7.14 -58.51
N LYS A 137 39.24 7.88 -59.08
CA LYS A 137 40.54 8.12 -58.45
C LYS A 137 40.36 8.79 -57.08
N GLY A 138 40.96 8.22 -56.04
CA GLY A 138 40.86 8.72 -54.66
C GLY A 138 39.58 8.36 -53.93
N TRP A 139 38.70 7.55 -54.52
CA TRP A 139 37.48 7.11 -53.85
C TRP A 139 37.77 6.05 -52.79
N MET A 140 37.14 6.23 -51.62
CA MET A 140 37.20 5.35 -50.47
C MET A 140 35.79 4.87 -50.15
N ASP A 141 35.62 3.54 -50.08
CA ASP A 141 34.37 2.88 -49.77
C ASP A 141 34.57 1.99 -48.53
N PRO A 142 33.73 2.07 -47.49
CA PRO A 142 33.79 1.18 -46.33
C PRO A 142 33.81 -0.32 -46.66
N GLN A 143 33.24 -0.73 -47.80
CA GLN A 143 33.26 -2.13 -48.26
C GLN A 143 34.50 -2.48 -49.10
N SER A 144 35.24 -1.48 -49.61
CA SER A 144 36.49 -1.65 -50.34
C SER A 144 37.67 -1.87 -49.38
N LYS A 145 38.71 -2.57 -49.82
CA LYS A 145 39.91 -2.85 -49.01
C LYS A 145 41.01 -1.81 -49.17
N GLY A 146 40.86 -0.88 -50.12
CA GLY A 146 41.80 0.23 -50.32
C GLY A 146 41.23 1.39 -51.12
N ILE A 147 42.12 2.30 -51.48
CA ILE A 147 41.81 3.55 -52.19
C ILE A 147 41.86 3.29 -53.70
N GLN A 148 40.79 3.62 -54.44
CA GLN A 148 40.76 3.40 -55.88
C GLN A 148 41.75 4.30 -56.65
N THR A 149 42.48 3.74 -57.61
CA THR A 149 43.41 4.48 -58.48
C THR A 149 42.70 5.16 -59.66
N GLY A 150 41.49 4.71 -60.00
CA GLY A 150 40.72 5.16 -61.17
C GLY A 150 40.85 4.26 -62.40
N ARG A 151 41.60 3.16 -62.32
CA ARG A 151 41.78 2.20 -63.43
C ARG A 151 40.95 0.94 -63.20
N CYS A 152 40.38 0.38 -64.27
CA CYS A 152 39.66 -0.89 -64.28
C CYS A 152 40.56 -1.98 -64.86
N VAL A 153 41.07 -2.86 -64.01
CA VAL A 153 42.07 -3.87 -64.37
C VAL A 153 41.47 -5.29 -64.29
N PRO A 154 41.94 -6.25 -65.10
CA PRO A 154 41.49 -7.64 -65.00
C PRO A 154 41.92 -8.27 -63.67
N TYR A 155 40.95 -8.84 -62.93
CA TYR A 155 41.21 -9.68 -61.76
C TYR A 155 41.48 -11.13 -62.21
N ASP A 156 40.64 -11.65 -63.11
CA ASP A 156 40.83 -12.94 -63.77
C ASP A 156 40.47 -12.84 -65.28
N LYS A 157 40.49 -13.97 -65.99
CA LYS A 157 40.21 -14.02 -67.44
C LYS A 157 38.82 -13.47 -67.82
N THR A 158 37.87 -13.44 -66.88
CA THR A 158 36.45 -13.12 -67.11
C THR A 158 35.99 -11.84 -66.42
N ARG A 159 36.61 -11.46 -65.29
CA ARG A 159 36.15 -10.39 -64.40
C ARG A 159 37.18 -9.27 -64.30
N LYS A 160 36.70 -8.03 -64.37
CA LYS A 160 37.49 -6.80 -64.16
C LYS A 160 36.97 -6.06 -62.94
N THR A 161 37.88 -5.49 -62.16
CA THR A 161 37.59 -4.71 -60.95
C THR A 161 38.47 -3.48 -60.89
N CYS A 162 38.09 -2.50 -60.07
CA CYS A 162 38.90 -1.31 -59.91
C CYS A 162 40.23 -1.66 -59.23
N GLU A 163 41.32 -1.09 -59.74
CA GLU A 163 42.64 -1.15 -59.12
C GLU A 163 42.63 -0.29 -57.84
N VAL A 164 43.10 -0.87 -56.75
CA VAL A 164 43.15 -0.24 -55.43
C VAL A 164 44.59 -0.22 -54.92
N SER A 165 44.94 0.86 -54.20
CA SER A 165 46.12 0.92 -53.34
C SER A 165 45.74 0.34 -51.98
N ALA A 166 46.15 -0.90 -51.72
CA ALA A 166 45.71 -1.69 -50.57
C ALA A 166 46.81 -2.66 -50.11
N TRP A 167 46.47 -3.49 -49.13
CA TRP A 167 47.21 -4.71 -48.84
C TRP A 167 46.81 -5.79 -49.86
N CYS A 168 47.76 -6.17 -50.71
CA CYS A 168 47.56 -7.04 -51.87
C CYS A 168 48.27 -8.38 -51.69
N PRO A 169 47.64 -9.52 -52.05
CA PRO A 169 46.30 -9.61 -52.63
C PRO A 169 45.21 -9.19 -51.63
N THR A 170 44.15 -8.54 -52.16
CA THR A 170 43.01 -8.11 -51.34
C THR A 170 42.32 -9.32 -50.70
N GLU A 171 41.70 -9.10 -49.53
CA GLU A 171 40.96 -10.15 -48.82
C GLU A 171 39.80 -10.64 -49.69
N GLU A 172 39.86 -11.92 -50.07
CA GLU A 172 38.75 -12.58 -50.77
C GLU A 172 37.53 -12.63 -49.84
N GLU A 173 36.36 -12.19 -50.31
CA GLU A 173 35.10 -12.45 -49.60
C GLU A 173 34.67 -13.90 -49.82
N LYS A 174 35.41 -14.80 -49.20
CA LYS A 174 34.99 -16.17 -49.01
C LYS A 174 33.97 -16.21 -47.88
N GLU A 175 32.91 -16.97 -48.10
CA GLU A 175 32.04 -17.42 -47.01
C GLU A 175 32.88 -18.23 -46.01
N ALA A 176 32.44 -18.25 -44.75
CA ALA A 176 33.12 -19.04 -43.74
C ALA A 176 33.11 -20.53 -44.13
N PRO A 177 34.23 -21.26 -44.02
CA PRO A 177 34.29 -22.68 -44.37
C PRO A 177 33.21 -23.50 -43.65
N ARG A 178 32.56 -24.40 -44.40
CA ARG A 178 31.57 -25.36 -43.90
C ARG A 178 32.03 -26.78 -44.28
N PRO A 179 32.31 -27.68 -43.31
CA PRO A 179 32.19 -27.51 -41.85
C PRO A 179 33.24 -26.54 -41.26
N ALA A 180 33.01 -26.08 -40.03
CA ALA A 180 33.97 -25.23 -39.31
C ALA A 180 35.30 -25.97 -39.08
N LEU A 181 36.41 -25.26 -39.28
CA LEU A 181 37.76 -25.83 -39.26
C LEU A 181 38.15 -26.37 -37.88
N LEU A 182 37.86 -25.62 -36.80
CA LEU A 182 38.17 -26.01 -35.43
C LEU A 182 36.95 -26.60 -34.71
N ARG A 183 36.23 -27.53 -35.36
CA ARG A 183 35.10 -28.24 -34.73
C ARG A 183 35.48 -28.95 -33.42
N SER A 184 36.74 -29.36 -33.29
CA SER A 184 37.30 -29.98 -32.08
C SER A 184 37.24 -29.07 -30.84
N ALA A 185 37.03 -27.76 -31.02
CA ALA A 185 36.85 -26.79 -29.94
C ALA A 185 35.64 -27.12 -29.04
N GLU A 186 34.68 -27.92 -29.51
CA GLU A 186 33.56 -28.41 -28.70
C GLU A 186 34.04 -29.14 -27.43
N ASN A 187 35.17 -29.85 -27.51
CA ASN A 187 35.76 -30.60 -26.41
C ASN A 187 36.76 -29.79 -25.58
N PHE A 188 36.92 -28.50 -25.85
CA PHE A 188 37.77 -27.65 -25.03
C PHE A 188 37.15 -27.45 -23.66
N THR A 189 38.01 -27.25 -22.67
CA THR A 189 37.61 -27.01 -21.28
C THR A 189 37.95 -25.59 -20.88
N VAL A 190 37.10 -24.97 -20.07
CA VAL A 190 37.34 -23.67 -19.47
C VAL A 190 37.26 -23.77 -17.96
N LEU A 191 38.33 -23.32 -17.28
CA LEU A 191 38.34 -23.10 -15.84
C LEU A 191 37.93 -21.66 -15.56
N ILE A 192 36.85 -21.46 -14.81
CA ILE A 192 36.39 -20.13 -14.39
C ILE A 192 36.70 -19.94 -12.91
N LYS A 193 37.62 -19.02 -12.59
CA LYS A 193 37.91 -18.60 -11.21
C LYS A 193 37.10 -17.33 -10.93
N ASN A 194 36.19 -17.39 -9.97
CA ASN A 194 35.39 -16.25 -9.56
C ASN A 194 35.58 -15.98 -8.06
N ASN A 195 36.04 -14.77 -7.74
CA ASN A 195 36.10 -14.27 -6.37
C ASN A 195 34.99 -13.24 -6.18
N ILE A 196 34.28 -13.33 -5.07
CA ILE A 196 33.22 -12.39 -4.71
C ILE A 196 33.48 -11.76 -3.35
N HIS A 197 33.05 -10.51 -3.20
CA HIS A 197 33.20 -9.74 -1.98
C HIS A 197 31.93 -8.93 -1.69
N PHE A 198 31.48 -8.99 -0.44
CA PHE A 198 30.44 -8.13 0.14
C PHE A 198 31.12 -7.16 1.11
N PRO A 199 31.45 -5.93 0.68
CA PRO A 199 32.27 -5.01 1.48
C PRO A 199 31.61 -4.55 2.78
N GLY A 200 30.30 -4.27 2.77
CA GLY A 200 29.52 -3.90 3.95
C GLY A 200 29.40 -5.02 4.96
N HIS A 201 29.34 -6.27 4.53
CA HIS A 201 29.37 -7.44 5.42
C HIS A 201 30.77 -7.96 5.75
N ASN A 202 31.81 -7.39 5.13
CA ASN A 202 33.21 -7.83 5.19
C ASN A 202 33.37 -9.35 4.97
N TYR A 203 32.75 -9.86 3.90
CA TYR A 203 32.78 -11.28 3.57
C TYR A 203 33.34 -11.50 2.17
N THR A 204 34.39 -12.32 2.06
CA THR A 204 35.02 -12.72 0.79
C THR A 204 34.94 -14.22 0.63
N THR A 205 34.51 -14.68 -0.53
CA THR A 205 34.55 -16.10 -0.88
C THR A 205 34.88 -16.29 -2.36
N ARG A 206 35.05 -17.54 -2.77
CA ARG A 206 35.41 -17.93 -4.14
C ARG A 206 34.66 -19.19 -4.53
N ASN A 207 34.48 -19.41 -5.83
CA ASN A 207 33.79 -20.62 -6.31
C ASN A 207 34.62 -21.91 -6.13
N ILE A 208 35.94 -21.81 -6.15
CA ILE A 208 36.84 -22.97 -5.99
C ILE A 208 37.12 -23.24 -4.52
N LEU A 209 36.62 -24.35 -4.00
CA LEU A 209 36.87 -24.80 -2.64
C LEU A 209 38.13 -25.66 -2.56
N PRO A 210 38.81 -25.68 -1.41
CA PRO A 210 40.00 -26.53 -1.23
C PRO A 210 39.76 -28.02 -1.46
N THR A 211 38.52 -28.49 -1.29
CA THR A 211 38.12 -29.89 -1.39
C THR A 211 37.74 -30.34 -2.81
N MET A 212 37.85 -29.47 -3.82
CA MET A 212 37.39 -29.80 -5.17
C MET A 212 38.42 -30.59 -5.97
N ASN A 213 37.94 -31.60 -6.70
CA ASN A 213 38.76 -32.38 -7.61
C ASN A 213 39.21 -31.53 -8.80
N GLY A 214 40.52 -31.49 -9.08
CA GLY A 214 41.08 -30.73 -10.20
C GLY A 214 40.73 -31.28 -11.59
N SER A 215 40.15 -32.48 -11.66
CA SER A 215 39.72 -33.17 -12.88
C SER A 215 38.21 -33.24 -13.05
N CYS A 216 37.43 -32.50 -12.25
CA CYS A 216 35.98 -32.47 -12.39
C CYS A 216 35.55 -31.86 -13.73
N THR A 217 34.32 -32.15 -14.15
CA THR A 217 33.64 -31.44 -15.24
C THR A 217 32.24 -31.11 -14.76
N PHE A 218 31.81 -29.86 -14.98
CA PHE A 218 30.51 -29.38 -14.57
C PHE A 218 29.39 -30.27 -15.12
N HIS A 219 28.49 -30.69 -14.24
CA HIS A 219 27.24 -31.32 -14.62
C HIS A 219 26.14 -30.81 -13.71
N LYS A 220 24.99 -30.41 -14.27
CA LYS A 220 23.89 -29.76 -13.55
C LYS A 220 23.40 -30.52 -12.32
N THR A 221 23.45 -31.84 -12.37
CA THR A 221 22.96 -32.73 -11.29
C THR A 221 24.06 -33.42 -10.51
N TRP A 222 25.14 -33.89 -11.16
CA TRP A 222 26.15 -34.75 -10.54
C TRP A 222 27.27 -33.96 -9.88
N ASP A 223 27.72 -32.87 -10.49
CA ASP A 223 28.74 -31.98 -9.93
C ASP A 223 28.46 -30.52 -10.31
N PRO A 224 27.40 -29.92 -9.72
CA PRO A 224 26.97 -28.56 -10.04
C PRO A 224 27.93 -27.48 -9.50
N GLN A 225 28.91 -27.86 -8.68
CA GLN A 225 29.85 -26.93 -8.08
C GLN A 225 31.18 -26.89 -8.83
N CYS A 226 31.47 -27.86 -9.69
CA CYS A 226 32.66 -27.86 -10.53
C CYS A 226 32.77 -26.58 -11.37
N SER A 227 33.97 -25.99 -11.40
CA SER A 227 34.28 -24.74 -12.10
C SER A 227 34.99 -24.96 -13.44
N ILE A 228 35.05 -26.21 -13.90
CA ILE A 228 35.61 -26.63 -15.19
C ILE A 228 34.45 -27.02 -16.09
N PHE A 229 34.29 -26.31 -17.20
CA PHE A 229 33.17 -26.50 -18.13
C PHE A 229 33.70 -26.97 -19.48
N ARG A 230 33.03 -27.93 -20.11
CA ARG A 230 33.27 -28.28 -21.52
C ARG A 230 32.42 -27.37 -22.41
N LEU A 231 32.98 -26.85 -23.49
CA LEU A 231 32.25 -25.89 -24.35
C LEU A 231 31.00 -26.52 -24.98
N GLY A 232 31.05 -27.78 -25.40
CA GLY A 232 29.88 -28.52 -25.89
C GLY A 232 28.75 -28.62 -24.86
N ASP A 233 29.07 -28.85 -23.58
CA ASP A 233 28.06 -28.99 -22.51
C ASP A 233 27.34 -27.66 -22.24
N ILE A 234 28.04 -26.53 -22.35
CA ILE A 234 27.45 -25.19 -22.24
C ILE A 234 26.38 -25.01 -23.33
N PHE A 235 26.69 -25.40 -24.57
CA PHE A 235 25.76 -25.29 -25.69
C PHE A 235 24.58 -26.25 -25.55
N GLN A 236 24.84 -27.49 -25.12
CA GLN A 236 23.80 -28.48 -24.89
C GLN A 236 22.82 -28.04 -23.79
N GLU A 237 23.31 -27.48 -22.67
CA GLU A 237 22.46 -26.95 -21.60
C GLU A 237 21.69 -25.68 -22.02
N ALA A 238 22.26 -24.88 -22.94
CA ALA A 238 21.57 -23.73 -23.53
C ALA A 238 20.56 -24.11 -24.63
N GLY A 239 20.52 -25.38 -25.06
CA GLY A 239 19.64 -25.87 -26.14
C GLY A 239 20.11 -25.47 -27.54
N GLU A 240 21.41 -25.21 -27.74
CA GLU A 240 22.00 -24.76 -29.00
C GLU A 240 22.96 -25.79 -29.60
N ASN A 241 23.16 -25.74 -30.92
CA ASN A 241 24.06 -26.65 -31.63
C ASN A 241 25.44 -25.99 -31.83
N PHE A 242 26.47 -26.52 -31.16
CA PHE A 242 27.84 -25.99 -31.26
C PHE A 242 28.36 -25.96 -32.69
N THR A 243 28.06 -26.99 -33.49
CA THR A 243 28.59 -27.13 -34.86
C THR A 243 28.08 -26.04 -35.79
N GLU A 244 26.81 -25.61 -35.62
CA GLU A 244 26.21 -24.54 -36.42
C GLU A 244 26.80 -23.18 -36.06
N VAL A 245 26.88 -22.90 -34.75
CA VAL A 245 27.44 -21.64 -34.24
C VAL A 245 28.93 -21.53 -34.53
N ALA A 246 29.66 -22.66 -34.56
CA ALA A 246 31.07 -22.70 -34.89
C ALA A 246 31.40 -22.16 -36.29
N VAL A 247 30.47 -22.17 -37.24
CA VAL A 247 30.72 -21.71 -38.63
C VAL A 247 30.85 -20.18 -38.69
N GLN A 248 29.89 -19.44 -38.13
CA GLN A 248 29.82 -17.97 -38.21
C GLN A 248 30.21 -17.26 -36.91
N GLY A 249 30.36 -18.01 -35.82
CA GLY A 249 30.54 -17.48 -34.48
C GLY A 249 29.22 -17.06 -33.82
N GLY A 250 29.30 -16.68 -32.54
CA GLY A 250 28.15 -16.26 -31.75
C GLY A 250 28.57 -15.69 -30.40
N ILE A 251 27.61 -15.37 -29.55
CA ILE A 251 27.86 -14.83 -28.20
C ILE A 251 27.11 -15.65 -27.18
N MET A 252 27.84 -16.25 -26.24
CA MET A 252 27.30 -17.11 -25.18
C MET A 252 27.48 -16.46 -23.81
N GLY A 253 26.44 -16.47 -22.99
CA GLY A 253 26.43 -15.95 -21.63
C GLY A 253 26.59 -17.08 -20.62
N ILE A 254 27.53 -16.93 -19.68
CA ILE A 254 27.67 -17.81 -18.51
C ILE A 254 27.26 -17.00 -17.29
N GLU A 255 26.10 -17.33 -16.73
CA GLU A 255 25.52 -16.64 -15.57
C GLU A 255 25.95 -17.35 -14.28
N ILE A 256 26.53 -16.60 -13.34
CA ILE A 256 26.95 -17.07 -12.02
C ILE A 256 26.14 -16.31 -10.96
N TYR A 257 25.11 -16.97 -10.44
CA TYR A 257 24.21 -16.39 -9.44
C TYR A 257 24.66 -16.74 -8.01
N TRP A 258 24.78 -15.72 -7.16
CA TRP A 258 25.14 -15.85 -5.74
C TRP A 258 23.98 -15.39 -4.84
N ASP A 259 23.22 -16.33 -4.27
CA ASP A 259 22.28 -16.05 -3.17
C ASP A 259 22.90 -16.53 -1.86
N CYS A 260 23.49 -15.58 -1.13
CA CYS A 260 24.30 -15.89 0.03
C CYS A 260 23.59 -15.50 1.33
N ASN A 261 23.35 -16.49 2.19
CA ASN A 261 23.03 -16.27 3.60
C ASN A 261 24.32 -16.28 4.41
N LEU A 262 24.67 -15.14 5.01
CA LEU A 262 25.89 -14.93 5.79
C LEU A 262 25.66 -15.09 7.31
N ASP A 263 24.47 -15.48 7.74
CA ASP A 263 24.18 -15.76 9.15
C ASP A 263 24.85 -17.05 9.61
N SER A 264 25.48 -17.02 10.78
CA SER A 264 26.25 -18.17 11.30
C SER A 264 25.42 -19.45 11.46
N TRP A 265 24.15 -19.34 11.85
CA TRP A 265 23.26 -20.50 12.08
C TRP A 265 22.71 -21.13 10.80
N SER A 266 22.82 -20.45 9.65
CA SER A 266 22.29 -20.91 8.37
C SER A 266 23.19 -20.47 7.21
N HIS A 267 24.51 -20.55 7.42
CA HIS A 267 25.50 -20.11 6.45
C HIS A 267 25.38 -20.94 5.17
N HIS A 268 25.09 -20.28 4.06
CA HIS A 268 25.02 -20.90 2.76
C HIS A 268 25.36 -19.88 1.68
N CYS A 269 26.46 -20.08 0.97
CA CYS A 269 26.92 -19.18 -0.08
C CYS A 269 27.67 -19.98 -1.15
N ARG A 270 26.95 -20.43 -2.17
CA ARG A 270 27.44 -21.25 -3.28
C ARG A 270 26.96 -20.66 -4.61
N PRO A 271 27.78 -20.70 -5.68
CA PRO A 271 27.36 -20.22 -6.98
C PRO A 271 26.36 -21.19 -7.61
N ARG A 272 25.45 -20.63 -8.40
CA ARG A 272 24.60 -21.36 -9.35
C ARG A 272 24.94 -20.94 -10.77
N TYR A 273 25.26 -21.92 -11.60
CA TYR A 273 25.64 -21.72 -13.01
C TYR A 273 24.42 -21.87 -13.92
N SER A 274 24.25 -20.96 -14.86
CA SER A 274 23.26 -21.02 -15.94
C SER A 274 23.88 -20.54 -17.25
N PHE A 275 23.33 -20.97 -18.38
CA PHE A 275 23.88 -20.67 -19.71
C PHE A 275 22.79 -20.12 -20.62
N ARG A 276 23.11 -19.10 -21.41
CA ARG A 276 22.15 -18.44 -22.29
C ARG A 276 22.83 -17.85 -23.51
N ARG A 277 22.27 -18.08 -24.70
CA ARG A 277 22.72 -17.41 -25.93
C ARG A 277 22.35 -15.92 -25.89
N LEU A 278 23.31 -15.06 -26.21
CA LEU A 278 23.17 -13.60 -26.13
C LEU A 278 23.00 -12.94 -27.51
N ASP A 279 23.52 -13.56 -28.57
CA ASP A 279 23.29 -13.11 -29.95
C ASP A 279 21.92 -13.56 -30.48
N ASP A 280 21.38 -12.80 -31.42
CA ASP A 280 20.10 -13.13 -32.06
C ASP A 280 20.28 -14.20 -33.14
N LYS A 281 19.61 -15.33 -32.93
CA LYS A 281 19.60 -16.49 -33.81
C LYS A 281 18.95 -16.21 -35.17
N ASN A 282 17.97 -15.32 -35.21
CA ASN A 282 17.11 -15.07 -36.37
C ASN A 282 17.42 -13.73 -37.06
N THR A 283 18.66 -13.26 -36.98
CA THR A 283 19.05 -12.03 -37.68
C THR A 283 18.77 -12.18 -39.18
N ASP A 284 17.98 -11.24 -39.72
CA ASP A 284 17.82 -11.10 -41.16
C ASP A 284 19.22 -11.08 -41.78
N GLU A 285 19.47 -11.91 -42.79
CA GLU A 285 20.79 -12.08 -43.45
C GLU A 285 21.44 -10.75 -43.91
N SER A 286 20.66 -9.67 -43.94
CA SER A 286 21.12 -8.30 -44.19
C SER A 286 22.02 -7.69 -43.09
N PHE A 287 21.94 -8.18 -41.85
CA PHE A 287 22.84 -7.80 -40.75
C PHE A 287 23.87 -8.90 -40.52
N VAL A 288 25.12 -8.50 -40.24
CA VAL A 288 26.30 -9.38 -40.12
C VAL A 288 25.98 -10.59 -39.21
N PRO A 289 25.77 -11.79 -39.76
CA PRO A 289 25.39 -12.94 -38.95
C PRO A 289 26.61 -13.46 -38.18
N GLY A 290 26.38 -13.81 -36.92
CA GLY A 290 27.41 -14.34 -36.01
C GLY A 290 28.41 -13.29 -35.51
N TYR A 291 29.49 -13.78 -34.89
CA TYR A 291 30.54 -12.94 -34.29
C TYR A 291 31.90 -13.23 -34.94
N ASN A 292 32.44 -12.21 -35.62
CA ASN A 292 33.72 -12.29 -36.30
C ASN A 292 34.53 -11.00 -36.17
N PHE A 293 35.85 -11.13 -36.24
CA PHE A 293 36.77 -9.98 -36.29
C PHE A 293 38.00 -10.30 -37.13
N ARG A 294 38.77 -9.27 -37.47
CA ARG A 294 40.00 -9.38 -38.27
C ARG A 294 41.20 -8.92 -37.47
N TYR A 295 42.29 -9.65 -37.54
CA TYR A 295 43.58 -9.27 -36.99
C TYR A 295 44.69 -9.64 -37.97
N ALA A 296 45.86 -9.03 -37.84
CA ALA A 296 46.98 -9.27 -38.73
C ALA A 296 48.25 -9.61 -37.96
N LYS A 297 49.02 -10.56 -38.49
CA LYS A 297 50.38 -10.87 -38.05
C LYS A 297 51.35 -10.18 -39.01
N TYR A 298 52.04 -9.13 -38.56
CA TYR A 298 52.99 -8.36 -39.36
C TYR A 298 54.38 -8.99 -39.31
N TYR A 299 55.06 -9.04 -40.46
CA TYR A 299 56.42 -9.58 -40.58
C TYR A 299 57.18 -8.90 -41.72
N LYS A 300 58.49 -9.10 -41.82
CA LYS A 300 59.32 -8.59 -42.92
C LYS A 300 60.00 -9.74 -43.63
N GLU A 301 59.96 -9.73 -44.95
CA GLU A 301 60.62 -10.71 -45.81
C GLU A 301 61.31 -9.96 -46.95
N ASN A 302 62.62 -10.17 -47.14
CA ASN A 302 63.44 -9.44 -48.12
C ASN A 302 63.33 -7.90 -48.02
N ASN A 303 63.35 -7.36 -46.80
CA ASN A 303 63.15 -5.93 -46.48
C ASN A 303 61.80 -5.33 -46.92
N VAL A 304 60.85 -6.16 -47.37
CA VAL A 304 59.49 -5.74 -47.68
C VAL A 304 58.60 -6.08 -46.48
N GLU A 305 57.84 -5.08 -46.01
CA GLU A 305 56.83 -5.30 -44.98
C GLU A 305 55.66 -6.10 -45.55
N LYS A 306 55.36 -7.21 -44.88
CA LYS A 306 54.26 -8.11 -45.20
C LYS A 306 53.36 -8.29 -44.00
N ARG A 307 52.14 -8.72 -44.25
CA ARG A 307 51.26 -9.22 -43.20
C ARG A 307 50.49 -10.44 -43.65
N THR A 308 50.11 -11.23 -42.66
CA THR A 308 49.12 -12.28 -42.81
C THR A 308 47.86 -11.83 -42.11
N LEU A 309 46.81 -11.57 -42.89
CA LEU A 309 45.50 -11.17 -42.38
C LEU A 309 44.69 -12.42 -42.06
N ILE A 310 44.09 -12.46 -40.87
CA ILE A 310 43.23 -13.54 -40.42
C ILE A 310 41.88 -12.96 -40.04
N LYS A 311 40.81 -13.44 -40.69
CA LYS A 311 39.43 -13.21 -40.29
C LYS A 311 39.01 -14.39 -39.43
N ALA A 312 38.86 -14.16 -38.13
CA ALA A 312 38.46 -15.18 -37.16
C ALA A 312 36.95 -15.14 -36.93
N PHE A 313 36.33 -16.31 -36.96
CA PHE A 313 34.97 -16.53 -36.48
C PHE A 313 35.05 -17.38 -35.22
N GLY A 314 34.23 -17.05 -34.23
CA GLY A 314 34.30 -17.77 -32.97
C GLY A 314 33.23 -17.34 -32.00
N ILE A 315 33.30 -17.95 -30.83
CA ILE A 315 32.31 -17.74 -29.78
C ILE A 315 32.94 -16.84 -28.73
N ARG A 316 32.28 -15.72 -28.44
CA ARG A 316 32.60 -14.88 -27.29
C ARG A 316 31.76 -15.34 -26.10
N PHE A 317 32.42 -15.69 -25.01
CA PHE A 317 31.77 -16.06 -23.76
C PHE A 317 31.82 -14.88 -22.78
N ASP A 318 30.65 -14.33 -22.45
CA ASP A 318 30.51 -13.26 -21.47
C ASP A 318 30.11 -13.85 -20.12
N ILE A 319 30.93 -13.64 -19.09
CA ILE A 319 30.69 -14.16 -17.74
C ILE A 319 29.95 -13.09 -16.93
N LEU A 320 28.69 -13.37 -16.61
CA LEU A 320 27.78 -12.48 -15.91
C LEU A 320 27.67 -12.94 -14.46
N VAL A 321 28.33 -12.22 -13.55
CA VAL A 321 28.28 -12.52 -12.11
C VAL A 321 27.35 -11.54 -11.42
N PHE A 322 26.35 -12.06 -10.74
CA PHE A 322 25.37 -11.26 -9.99
C PHE A 322 24.88 -12.03 -8.77
N GLY A 323 24.32 -11.30 -7.80
CA GLY A 323 23.90 -11.91 -6.55
C GLY A 323 23.80 -10.93 -5.39
N THR A 324 23.26 -11.43 -4.28
CA THR A 324 23.06 -10.69 -3.04
C THR A 324 23.53 -11.51 -1.85
N GLY A 325 24.23 -10.84 -0.93
CA GLY A 325 24.57 -11.37 0.38
C GLY A 325 23.63 -10.76 1.41
N GLY A 326 23.00 -11.58 2.25
CA GLY A 326 22.17 -11.16 3.37
C GLY A 326 22.81 -11.52 4.70
N LYS A 327 22.85 -10.58 5.64
CA LYS A 327 23.29 -10.80 7.03
C LYS A 327 22.31 -10.15 8.00
N PHE A 328 22.04 -10.80 9.13
CA PHE A 328 21.16 -10.31 10.18
C PHE A 328 21.49 -8.86 10.57
N ASP A 329 20.46 -8.00 10.56
CA ASP A 329 20.55 -6.61 10.98
C ASP A 329 19.35 -6.26 11.86
N ILE A 330 19.64 -5.85 13.10
CA ILE A 330 18.62 -5.49 14.09
C ILE A 330 17.75 -4.32 13.63
N ILE A 331 18.30 -3.38 12.85
CA ILE A 331 17.55 -2.22 12.36
C ILE A 331 16.46 -2.68 11.38
N GLN A 332 16.77 -3.60 10.47
CA GLN A 332 15.80 -4.14 9.52
C GLN A 332 14.67 -4.88 10.24
N LEU A 333 15.01 -5.66 11.27
CA LEU A 333 14.01 -6.33 12.11
C LEU A 333 13.08 -5.33 12.83
N VAL A 334 13.63 -4.29 13.45
CA VAL A 334 12.84 -3.27 14.16
C VAL A 334 11.93 -2.50 13.21
N VAL A 335 12.44 -2.10 12.04
CA VAL A 335 11.65 -1.41 11.01
C VAL A 335 10.50 -2.29 10.52
N TYR A 336 10.75 -3.58 10.32
CA TYR A 336 9.72 -4.53 9.93
C TYR A 336 8.65 -4.71 11.02
N ILE A 337 9.05 -4.86 12.29
CA ILE A 337 8.11 -4.92 13.42
C ILE A 337 7.27 -3.64 13.49
N GLY A 338 7.89 -2.46 13.42
CA GLY A 338 7.19 -1.18 13.44
C GLY A 338 6.16 -1.03 12.32
N SER A 339 6.51 -1.47 11.11
CA SER A 339 5.62 -1.44 9.95
C SER A 339 4.41 -2.39 10.13
N THR A 340 4.63 -3.55 10.73
CA THR A 340 3.63 -4.61 10.84
C THR A 340 2.66 -4.44 12.01
N LEU A 341 3.00 -3.62 13.02
CA LEU A 341 2.09 -3.28 14.13
C LEU A 341 0.75 -2.69 13.63
N SER A 342 0.78 -1.94 12.53
CA SER A 342 -0.42 -1.34 11.94
C SER A 342 -1.46 -2.38 11.49
N TYR A 343 -1.03 -3.56 11.03
CA TYR A 343 -1.93 -4.61 10.53
C TYR A 343 -2.77 -5.24 11.65
N PHE A 344 -2.30 -5.23 12.89
CA PHE A 344 -3.09 -5.73 14.03
C PHE A 344 -4.35 -4.90 14.31
N GLY A 345 -4.42 -3.66 13.79
CA GLY A 345 -5.62 -2.82 13.86
C GLY A 345 -6.82 -3.37 13.08
N LEU A 346 -6.60 -4.30 12.16
CA LEU A 346 -7.65 -4.89 11.32
C LEU A 346 -8.79 -5.51 12.15
N ALA A 347 -8.45 -6.24 13.21
CA ALA A 347 -9.46 -6.87 14.06
C ALA A 347 -10.41 -5.85 14.70
N THR A 348 -9.86 -4.75 15.21
CA THR A 348 -10.64 -3.67 15.81
C THR A 348 -11.55 -3.00 14.77
N VAL A 349 -11.01 -2.66 13.60
CA VAL A 349 -11.78 -2.04 12.52
C VAL A 349 -12.92 -2.95 12.04
N CYS A 350 -12.65 -4.25 11.86
CA CYS A 350 -13.66 -5.22 11.46
C CYS A 350 -14.78 -5.35 12.51
N ILE A 351 -14.43 -5.49 13.80
CA ILE A 351 -15.42 -5.61 14.87
C ILE A 351 -16.25 -4.33 14.99
N ASP A 352 -15.63 -3.16 14.87
CA ASP A 352 -16.31 -1.88 14.89
C ASP A 352 -17.27 -1.70 13.72
N LEU A 353 -16.86 -2.12 12.52
CA LEU A 353 -17.72 -2.14 11.35
C LEU A 353 -18.92 -3.08 11.57
N LEU A 354 -18.71 -4.27 12.13
CA LEU A 354 -19.79 -5.20 12.48
C LEU A 354 -20.76 -4.59 13.50
N ILE A 355 -20.26 -3.97 14.57
CA ILE A 355 -21.13 -3.32 15.57
C ILE A 355 -21.97 -2.21 14.92
N ASN A 356 -21.35 -1.35 14.12
CA ASN A 356 -22.03 -0.22 13.47
C ASN A 356 -23.04 -0.64 12.40
N THR A 357 -22.77 -1.73 11.68
CA THR A 357 -23.68 -2.25 10.64
C THR A 357 -24.90 -2.93 11.26
N TYR A 358 -24.69 -3.84 12.20
CA TYR A 358 -25.78 -4.57 12.87
C TYR A 358 -26.58 -3.71 13.85
N SER A 359 -26.07 -2.54 14.27
CA SER A 359 -26.83 -1.57 15.07
C SER A 359 -27.79 -0.71 14.25
N SER A 360 -27.72 -0.77 12.92
CA SER A 360 -28.58 0.02 12.05
C SER A 360 -30.06 -0.41 12.17
N ALA A 361 -30.97 0.56 12.19
CA ALA A 361 -32.42 0.29 12.21
C ALA A 361 -32.88 -0.54 10.99
N PHE A 362 -32.12 -0.48 9.89
CA PHE A 362 -32.35 -1.26 8.67
C PHE A 362 -32.21 -2.78 8.91
N CYS A 363 -31.26 -3.23 9.73
CA CYS A 363 -31.16 -4.64 10.05
C CYS A 363 -32.42 -5.16 10.76
N ARG A 364 -32.99 -4.34 11.65
CA ARG A 364 -34.22 -4.68 12.37
C ARG A 364 -35.46 -4.71 11.48
N SER A 365 -35.62 -3.75 10.58
CA SER A 365 -36.80 -3.68 9.70
C SER A 365 -36.70 -4.57 8.46
N GLY A 366 -35.49 -4.78 7.94
CA GLY A 366 -35.28 -5.38 6.62
C GLY A 366 -34.50 -6.70 6.60
N VAL A 367 -33.67 -7.01 7.60
CA VAL A 367 -32.80 -8.22 7.56
C VAL A 367 -33.30 -9.29 8.52
N TYR A 368 -33.51 -8.98 9.80
CA TYR A 368 -33.90 -9.96 10.82
C TYR A 368 -35.23 -10.66 10.54
N PRO A 369 -36.28 -9.98 9.99
CA PRO A 369 -37.52 -10.67 9.62
C PRO A 369 -37.33 -11.72 8.51
N TYR A 370 -36.37 -11.50 7.61
CA TYR A 370 -36.10 -12.39 6.47
C TYR A 370 -35.06 -13.47 6.80
N CYS A 371 -34.00 -13.15 7.57
CA CYS A 371 -33.09 -14.14 8.15
C CYS A 371 -33.17 -14.17 9.68
N LYS A 372 -33.98 -15.10 10.19
CA LYS A 372 -34.03 -15.42 11.63
C LYS A 372 -32.67 -15.81 12.20
N CYS A 373 -31.77 -16.31 11.35
CA CYS A 373 -30.38 -16.62 11.70
C CYS A 373 -29.60 -15.43 12.29
N CYS A 374 -29.92 -14.20 11.87
CA CYS A 374 -29.24 -12.99 12.28
C CYS A 374 -29.91 -12.29 13.47
N GLU A 375 -31.04 -12.80 13.96
CA GLU A 375 -31.76 -12.22 15.09
C GLU A 375 -30.90 -12.05 16.37
N PRO A 376 -29.97 -12.98 16.70
CA PRO A 376 -29.06 -12.79 17.83
C PRO A 376 -28.08 -11.60 17.65
N CYS A 377 -27.88 -11.12 16.42
CA CYS A 377 -27.02 -9.96 16.15
C CYS A 377 -27.64 -8.62 16.58
N THR A 378 -28.93 -8.61 16.97
CA THR A 378 -29.58 -7.45 17.60
C THR A 378 -28.86 -6.96 18.85
N VAL A 379 -28.12 -7.84 19.55
CA VAL A 379 -27.25 -7.50 20.71
C VAL A 379 -26.26 -6.38 20.36
N ASN A 380 -25.88 -6.21 19.10
CA ASN A 380 -24.97 -5.16 18.66
C ASN A 380 -25.53 -3.75 18.85
N GLU A 381 -26.85 -3.58 18.89
CA GLU A 381 -27.49 -2.30 19.25
C GLU A 381 -27.20 -1.93 20.72
N TYR A 382 -27.11 -2.91 21.63
CA TYR A 382 -26.71 -2.67 23.01
C TYR A 382 -25.25 -2.21 23.09
N TYR A 383 -24.35 -2.84 22.34
CA TYR A 383 -22.94 -2.42 22.27
C TYR A 383 -22.81 -1.01 21.68
N TYR A 384 -23.57 -0.69 20.64
CA TYR A 384 -23.60 0.65 20.05
C TYR A 384 -24.02 1.70 21.07
N ARG A 385 -25.09 1.46 21.84
CA ARG A 385 -25.53 2.37 22.92
C ARG A 385 -24.51 2.53 24.06
N LYS A 386 -23.67 1.52 24.31
CA LYS A 386 -22.57 1.60 25.30
C LYS A 386 -21.29 2.24 24.73
N LYS A 387 -21.15 2.29 23.41
CA LYS A 387 -19.98 2.82 22.69
C LYS A 387 -20.17 4.28 22.28
N CYS A 388 -21.36 4.64 21.80
CA CYS A 388 -21.65 5.93 21.17
C CYS A 388 -22.64 6.73 22.03
N GLU A 389 -22.26 7.96 22.37
CA GLU A 389 -23.12 8.96 22.98
C GLU A 389 -23.48 10.01 21.93
N SER A 390 -24.76 10.07 21.54
CA SER A 390 -25.22 11.02 20.53
C SER A 390 -25.58 12.35 21.20
N ILE A 391 -24.76 13.36 20.97
CA ILE A 391 -25.01 14.74 21.38
C ILE A 391 -25.42 15.59 20.18
N MET A 392 -26.20 16.64 20.45
CA MET A 392 -26.60 17.63 19.44
C MET A 392 -25.88 18.94 19.69
N GLU A 393 -25.46 19.60 18.62
CA GLU A 393 -24.81 20.90 18.70
C GLU A 393 -25.77 21.95 19.30
N PRO A 394 -25.36 22.69 20.34
CA PRO A 394 -26.20 23.69 20.97
C PRO A 394 -26.37 24.91 20.05
N LYS A 395 -27.52 25.01 19.38
CA LYS A 395 -27.85 26.13 18.49
C LYS A 395 -28.92 27.04 19.09
N PRO A 396 -28.93 28.35 18.77
CA PRO A 396 -30.01 29.23 19.20
C PRO A 396 -31.40 28.79 18.72
N THR A 397 -31.48 28.08 17.60
CA THR A 397 -32.70 27.48 17.02
C THR A 397 -33.15 26.21 17.73
N LEU A 398 -32.26 25.51 18.42
CA LEU A 398 -32.54 24.22 19.07
C LEU A 398 -33.53 24.40 20.23
N LYS A 399 -34.63 23.67 20.18
CA LYS A 399 -35.67 23.65 21.23
C LYS A 399 -36.20 22.24 21.43
N TYR A 400 -36.43 21.86 22.68
CA TYR A 400 -37.12 20.62 23.02
C TYR A 400 -38.52 20.90 23.57
N VAL A 401 -39.51 20.17 23.07
CA VAL A 401 -40.90 20.22 23.55
C VAL A 401 -41.39 18.83 23.93
N SER A 402 -42.20 18.78 24.99
CA SER A 402 -42.75 17.54 25.55
C SER A 402 -44.25 17.71 25.73
N PHE A 403 -45.01 16.78 25.15
CA PHE A 403 -46.45 16.70 25.30
C PHE A 403 -46.79 15.51 26.22
N VAL A 404 -47.77 15.65 27.11
CA VAL A 404 -48.12 14.56 28.04
C VAL A 404 -48.82 13.38 27.35
N ASP A 405 -49.41 13.62 26.18
CA ASP A 405 -50.12 12.66 25.34
C ASP A 405 -49.22 11.97 24.30
N GLU A 406 -47.93 12.33 24.22
CA GLU A 406 -46.94 11.67 23.36
C GLU A 406 -45.80 11.05 24.20
N PRO A 407 -45.32 9.84 23.87
CA PRO A 407 -44.27 9.18 24.65
C PRO A 407 -42.88 9.79 24.39
N HIS A 408 -42.64 10.31 23.19
CA HIS A 408 -41.36 10.89 22.76
C HIS A 408 -41.25 12.38 23.09
N ILE A 409 -40.04 12.90 23.03
CA ILE A 409 -39.75 14.34 23.02
C ILE A 409 -39.67 14.77 21.56
N ARG A 410 -40.12 15.99 21.22
CA ARG A 410 -39.90 16.54 19.88
C ARG A 410 -38.77 17.55 19.94
N MET A 411 -37.80 17.35 19.07
CA MET A 411 -36.70 18.28 18.83
C MET A 411 -37.05 19.18 17.66
N VAL A 412 -37.02 20.49 17.90
CA VAL A 412 -37.28 21.53 16.90
C VAL A 412 -35.98 22.28 16.70
N ASP A 413 -35.31 22.03 15.57
CA ASP A 413 -34.12 22.78 15.15
C ASP A 413 -34.41 23.55 13.85
N GLN A 414 -35.41 24.43 13.92
CA GLN A 414 -35.80 25.30 12.81
C GLN A 414 -36.28 26.64 13.34
N GLN A 415 -36.12 27.69 12.53
CA GLN A 415 -36.61 29.01 12.88
C GLN A 415 -38.14 29.05 12.80
N LEU A 416 -38.80 29.63 13.81
CA LEU A 416 -40.26 29.57 13.92
C LEU A 416 -41.00 30.41 12.86
N LEU A 417 -40.37 31.45 12.30
CA LEU A 417 -40.96 32.32 11.26
C LEU A 417 -42.40 32.77 11.57
N GLY A 418 -42.67 33.12 12.84
CA GLY A 418 -44.00 33.53 13.32
C GLY A 418 -45.01 32.39 13.57
N LYS A 419 -44.68 31.14 13.23
CA LYS A 419 -45.54 29.99 13.50
C LYS A 419 -45.47 29.60 14.98
N SER A 420 -46.64 29.36 15.56
CA SER A 420 -46.82 28.88 16.93
C SER A 420 -46.04 27.59 17.19
N LEU A 421 -45.22 27.54 18.25
CA LEU A 421 -44.41 26.36 18.60
C LEU A 421 -45.28 25.10 18.81
N GLN A 422 -46.53 25.25 19.21
CA GLN A 422 -47.52 24.17 19.33
C GLN A 422 -47.74 23.36 18.03
N VAL A 423 -47.66 24.02 16.87
CA VAL A 423 -48.00 23.43 15.55
C VAL A 423 -46.75 22.92 14.82
N VAL A 424 -45.58 23.41 15.21
CA VAL A 424 -44.32 23.07 14.56
C VAL A 424 -43.99 21.59 14.73
N LYS A 425 -43.72 20.91 13.61
CA LYS A 425 -43.25 19.53 13.63
C LYS A 425 -41.75 19.52 13.95
N GLY A 426 -41.35 18.60 14.81
CA GLY A 426 -39.96 18.34 15.16
C GLY A 426 -39.64 16.85 15.00
N GLN A 427 -38.35 16.53 14.98
CA GLN A 427 -37.88 15.14 14.98
C GLN A 427 -38.23 14.47 16.30
N GLU A 428 -38.74 13.24 16.25
CA GLU A 428 -39.08 12.47 17.44
C GLU A 428 -37.80 11.89 18.05
N VAL A 429 -37.53 12.25 19.30
CA VAL A 429 -36.38 11.79 20.08
C VAL A 429 -36.91 10.95 21.24
N PRO A 430 -36.41 9.72 21.44
CA PRO A 430 -36.82 8.91 22.58
C PRO A 430 -36.45 9.62 23.88
N ARG A 431 -37.34 9.59 24.86
CA ARG A 431 -37.04 10.12 26.19
C ARG A 431 -35.92 9.28 26.81
N PRO A 432 -34.84 9.91 27.34
CA PRO A 432 -33.82 9.17 28.06
C PRO A 432 -34.44 8.33 29.18
N GLN A 433 -33.97 7.09 29.34
CA GLN A 433 -34.34 6.29 30.51
C GLN A 433 -33.74 7.00 31.74
N MET A 434 -34.59 7.46 32.66
CA MET A 434 -34.12 7.94 33.96
C MET A 434 -33.47 6.78 34.70
N ASP A 435 -32.35 7.06 35.37
CA ASP A 435 -31.71 6.08 36.22
C ASP A 435 -32.68 5.72 37.36
N PHE A 436 -33.08 4.44 37.41
CA PHE A 436 -33.99 3.95 38.45
C PHE A 436 -33.41 4.17 39.85
N SER A 437 -32.09 4.26 39.98
CA SER A 437 -31.43 4.56 41.25
C SER A 437 -31.79 5.96 41.77
N ASP A 438 -31.96 6.96 40.89
CA ASP A 438 -32.40 8.30 41.30
C ASP A 438 -33.89 8.36 41.67
N LEU A 439 -34.73 7.54 41.00
CA LEU A 439 -36.15 7.41 41.33
C LEU A 439 -36.36 6.73 42.69
N SER A 440 -35.53 5.75 43.04
CA SER A 440 -35.60 5.07 44.33
C SER A 440 -35.33 6.00 45.53
N ARG A 441 -34.63 7.12 45.30
CA ARG A 441 -34.41 8.16 46.32
C ARG A 441 -35.63 9.05 46.53
N LEU A 442 -36.52 9.18 45.55
CA LEU A 442 -37.76 9.95 45.66
C LEU A 442 -38.82 9.21 46.50
N SER A 443 -38.83 7.88 46.51
CA SER A 443 -39.74 7.07 47.32
C SER A 443 -39.58 7.29 48.83
N LEU A 444 -38.38 7.66 49.30
CA LEU A 444 -38.09 7.87 50.73
C LEU A 444 -38.79 9.11 51.33
N SER A 445 -39.38 10.00 50.52
CA SER A 445 -40.13 11.18 51.00
C SER A 445 -41.65 11.13 50.75
N LEU A 446 -42.16 10.01 50.22
CA LEU A 446 -43.59 9.83 49.89
C LEU A 446 -44.38 9.03 50.95
N HIS A 447 -43.74 8.61 52.04
CA HIS A 447 -44.42 7.95 53.15
C HIS A 447 -45.11 8.95 54.08
N ASP A 448 -46.36 9.26 53.75
CA ASP A 448 -47.38 9.60 54.75
C ASP A 448 -48.67 8.84 54.40
N SER A 449 -49.15 8.06 55.37
CA SER A 449 -50.34 7.19 55.39
C SER A 449 -50.15 5.73 54.90
N PRO A 450 -50.39 4.72 55.77
CA PRO A 450 -50.33 3.32 55.38
C PRO A 450 -51.55 2.96 54.51
N LEU A 451 -51.28 2.54 53.27
CA LEU A 451 -52.29 1.91 52.41
C LEU A 451 -52.58 0.49 52.93
N THR A 452 -53.84 0.24 53.25
CA THR A 452 -54.38 -1.07 53.62
C THR A 452 -54.25 -2.02 52.41
N PRO A 453 -53.71 -3.24 52.57
CA PRO A 453 -53.49 -4.14 51.43
C PRO A 453 -54.82 -4.69 50.94
N GLY A 454 -55.25 -4.36 49.72
CA GLY A 454 -56.48 -4.89 49.14
C GLY A 454 -57.04 -4.20 47.89
N GLN A 455 -56.50 -3.06 47.44
CA GLN A 455 -56.95 -2.40 46.22
C GLN A 455 -55.91 -2.53 45.10
N SER A 456 -56.19 -3.43 44.15
CA SER A 456 -55.55 -3.45 42.84
C SER A 456 -56.12 -2.30 42.00
N GLU A 457 -55.43 -1.15 41.96
CA GLU A 457 -55.70 -0.13 40.96
C GLU A 457 -54.88 -0.43 39.69
N GLU A 458 -55.59 -0.91 38.68
CA GLU A 458 -55.13 -1.08 37.31
C GLU A 458 -54.79 0.31 36.72
N ILE A 459 -53.59 0.47 36.14
CA ILE A 459 -53.12 1.75 35.59
C ILE A 459 -53.92 2.07 34.31
N GLN A 460 -55.02 2.80 34.43
CA GLN A 460 -55.75 3.33 33.29
C GLN A 460 -55.07 4.60 32.74
N LEU A 461 -54.75 4.58 31.45
CA LEU A 461 -54.38 5.77 30.68
C LEU A 461 -55.50 6.81 30.79
N LEU A 462 -55.16 8.02 31.23
CA LEU A 462 -56.08 9.15 31.46
C LEU A 462 -56.83 9.59 30.17
N HIS A 463 -57.90 8.87 29.86
CA HIS A 463 -58.94 9.24 28.92
C HIS A 463 -60.25 9.42 29.70
N GLU A 464 -60.35 10.50 30.47
CA GLU A 464 -61.59 10.88 31.16
C GLU A 464 -61.99 12.30 30.74
N GLU A 465 -63.31 12.51 30.68
CA GLU A 465 -64.01 13.51 29.86
C GLU A 465 -63.69 14.99 30.16
N VAL A 466 -63.95 15.80 29.13
CA VAL A 466 -63.50 17.19 28.92
C VAL A 466 -64.09 18.15 29.95
N ALA A 467 -63.24 18.73 30.82
CA ALA A 467 -63.61 19.96 31.52
C ALA A 467 -63.78 21.11 30.50
N PRO A 468 -64.88 21.89 30.56
CA PRO A 468 -65.19 22.90 29.55
C PRO A 468 -64.10 23.98 29.47
N LYS A 469 -63.75 24.38 28.23
CA LYS A 469 -62.85 25.52 27.97
C LYS A 469 -63.44 26.76 28.63
N SER A 470 -62.68 27.41 29.51
CA SER A 470 -62.96 28.81 29.86
C SER A 470 -62.80 29.68 28.61
N GLY A 471 -63.72 30.62 28.38
CA GLY A 471 -63.77 31.47 27.18
C GLY A 471 -62.50 32.29 26.90
N ASP A 472 -61.59 32.38 27.87
CA ASP A 472 -60.39 33.22 27.81
C ASP A 472 -59.12 32.49 27.32
N SER A 473 -59.20 31.19 26.99
CA SER A 473 -58.02 30.42 26.57
C SER A 473 -57.60 30.71 25.11
N PRO A 474 -56.30 30.89 24.80
CA PRO A 474 -55.82 31.03 23.42
C PRO A 474 -56.20 29.85 22.51
N SER A 475 -56.38 30.10 21.22
CA SER A 475 -56.84 29.10 20.24
C SER A 475 -55.95 27.85 20.13
N TRP A 476 -54.65 27.98 20.36
CA TRP A 476 -53.68 26.88 20.37
C TRP A 476 -53.69 26.05 21.67
N CYS A 477 -54.44 26.45 22.70
CA CYS A 477 -54.54 25.75 23.97
C CYS A 477 -55.51 24.57 23.91
N GLN A 478 -55.07 23.44 24.47
CA GLN A 478 -55.87 22.20 24.56
C GLN A 478 -56.13 21.75 26.02
N CYS A 479 -55.61 22.48 27.01
CA CYS A 479 -55.73 22.12 28.43
C CYS A 479 -56.61 23.05 29.27
N GLY A 480 -57.04 24.19 28.72
CA GLY A 480 -57.87 25.21 29.38
C GLY A 480 -57.16 26.17 30.35
N ASN A 481 -55.85 25.98 30.60
CA ASN A 481 -55.09 26.74 31.60
C ASN A 481 -53.96 27.61 31.00
N CYS A 482 -53.87 27.77 29.68
CA CYS A 482 -52.84 28.60 29.06
C CYS A 482 -53.26 30.07 29.02
N LEU A 483 -52.28 30.96 29.13
CA LEU A 483 -52.45 32.40 28.96
C LEU A 483 -51.59 32.92 27.79
N PRO A 484 -51.98 34.01 27.12
CA PRO A 484 -51.19 34.61 26.06
C PRO A 484 -49.84 35.12 26.56
N SER A 485 -48.82 35.10 25.70
CA SER A 485 -47.48 35.60 26.03
C SER A 485 -47.43 37.13 26.01
N ARG A 486 -46.67 37.72 26.94
CA ARG A 486 -46.44 39.17 27.03
C ARG A 486 -45.15 39.62 26.31
N LEU A 487 -44.49 38.73 25.56
CA LEU A 487 -43.27 39.05 24.82
C LEU A 487 -43.58 39.84 23.52
N PRO A 488 -42.57 40.54 22.96
CA PRO A 488 -42.67 41.15 21.63
C PRO A 488 -43.10 40.12 20.58
N GLU A 489 -43.82 40.60 19.55
CA GLU A 489 -44.44 39.76 18.52
C GLU A 489 -43.47 38.77 17.86
N GLN A 490 -42.24 39.20 17.59
CA GLN A 490 -41.17 38.38 17.00
C GLN A 490 -40.80 37.15 17.85
N ARG A 491 -41.01 37.19 19.17
CA ARG A 491 -40.66 36.11 20.12
C ARG A 491 -41.89 35.45 20.75
N ARG A 492 -43.08 35.99 20.51
CA ARG A 492 -44.35 35.49 21.07
C ARG A 492 -44.60 34.04 20.70
N ALA A 493 -44.36 33.69 19.43
CA ALA A 493 -44.57 32.35 18.87
C ALA A 493 -43.78 31.24 19.59
N LEU A 494 -42.61 31.55 20.17
CA LEU A 494 -41.81 30.61 20.97
C LEU A 494 -42.52 30.23 22.28
N GLU A 495 -43.33 31.13 22.83
CA GLU A 495 -44.03 30.94 24.09
C GLU A 495 -45.42 30.31 23.93
N GLU A 496 -45.91 30.19 22.70
CA GLU A 496 -47.20 29.57 22.35
C GLU A 496 -47.09 28.05 22.31
N LEU A 497 -47.11 27.45 23.51
CA LEU A 497 -47.01 26.01 23.71
C LEU A 497 -47.99 25.56 24.79
N CYS A 498 -48.74 24.50 24.52
CA CYS A 498 -49.62 23.82 25.47
C CYS A 498 -48.94 22.53 25.99
N CYS A 499 -49.39 22.04 27.15
CA CYS A 499 -48.84 20.82 27.75
C CYS A 499 -49.23 19.51 27.03
N ARG A 500 -50.19 19.56 26.11
CA ARG A 500 -50.74 18.44 25.36
C ARG A 500 -51.14 18.87 23.95
N ARG A 501 -51.29 17.91 23.03
CA ARG A 501 -51.76 18.17 21.66
C ARG A 501 -53.24 17.94 21.45
N LYS A 502 -53.82 16.96 22.12
CA LYS A 502 -55.27 16.70 22.11
C LYS A 502 -55.94 17.34 23.34
N PRO A 503 -57.23 17.71 23.28
CA PRO A 503 -57.96 18.18 24.46
C PRO A 503 -57.87 17.23 25.65
N GLY A 504 -57.87 17.77 26.87
CA GLY A 504 -58.01 17.01 28.12
C GLY A 504 -57.29 17.63 29.32
N ARG A 505 -57.17 16.85 30.40
CA ARG A 505 -56.62 17.31 31.69
C ARG A 505 -55.22 17.95 31.57
N CYS A 506 -55.04 19.08 32.25
CA CYS A 506 -53.79 19.83 32.25
C CYS A 506 -52.75 19.22 33.20
N ILE A 507 -51.46 19.20 32.81
CA ILE A 507 -50.36 18.69 33.65
C ILE A 507 -50.24 19.40 35.01
N THR A 508 -50.64 20.68 35.09
CA THR A 508 -50.58 21.47 36.33
C THR A 508 -51.56 20.98 37.40
N THR A 509 -52.55 20.17 37.02
CA THR A 509 -53.52 19.55 37.96
C THR A 509 -53.01 18.25 38.58
N SER A 510 -51.80 17.80 38.20
CA SER A 510 -51.16 16.63 38.78
C SER A 510 -50.61 16.95 40.18
N LYS A 511 -50.80 16.04 41.13
CA LYS A 511 -50.22 16.15 42.49
C LYS A 511 -48.70 16.29 42.44
N LEU A 512 -48.04 15.61 41.50
CA LEU A 512 -46.59 15.67 41.32
C LEU A 512 -46.12 17.06 40.88
N PHE A 513 -46.90 17.79 40.07
CA PHE A 513 -46.54 19.16 39.68
C PHE A 513 -46.47 20.07 40.91
N HIS A 514 -47.41 19.93 41.84
CA HIS A 514 -47.39 20.71 43.08
C HIS A 514 -46.18 20.36 43.96
N LYS A 515 -45.94 19.06 44.19
CA LYS A 515 -44.83 18.60 45.04
C LYS A 515 -43.45 18.91 44.46
N LEU A 516 -43.24 18.72 43.16
CA LEU A 516 -41.91 18.85 42.53
C LEU A 516 -41.59 20.26 42.03
N VAL A 517 -42.60 21.03 41.59
CA VAL A 517 -42.39 22.29 40.85
C VAL A 517 -42.85 23.51 41.62
N LEU A 518 -43.87 23.41 42.47
CA LEU A 518 -44.43 24.56 43.21
C LEU A 518 -44.07 24.59 44.70
N SER A 519 -43.71 23.44 45.29
CA SER A 519 -43.33 23.33 46.71
C SER A 519 -42.17 24.26 47.05
N ARG A 520 -42.47 25.32 47.83
CA ARG A 520 -41.47 26.30 48.27
C ARG A 520 -40.37 25.63 49.09
N ASP A 521 -40.73 24.72 49.99
CA ASP A 521 -39.79 24.00 50.84
C ASP A 521 -38.84 23.13 50.02
N THR A 522 -39.37 22.41 49.01
CA THR A 522 -38.54 21.59 48.11
C THR A 522 -37.58 22.45 47.29
N LEU A 523 -38.04 23.58 46.77
CA LEU A 523 -37.20 24.48 45.99
C LEU A 523 -36.16 25.21 46.85
N GLN A 524 -36.52 25.62 48.07
CA GLN A 524 -35.60 26.20 49.04
C GLN A 524 -34.53 25.17 49.46
N LEU A 525 -34.93 23.94 49.75
CA LEU A 525 -34.00 22.84 50.04
C LEU A 525 -33.02 22.63 48.87
N LEU A 526 -33.51 22.63 47.63
CA LEU A 526 -32.66 22.49 46.45
C LEU A 526 -31.71 23.67 46.23
N LEU A 527 -32.11 24.89 46.63
CA LEU A 527 -31.24 26.07 46.59
C LEU A 527 -30.19 26.02 47.69
N LEU A 528 -30.58 25.66 48.91
CA LEU A 528 -29.68 25.47 50.06
C LEU A 528 -28.70 24.31 49.85
N TYR A 529 -29.10 23.30 49.09
CA TYR A 529 -28.18 22.23 48.68
C TYR A 529 -27.07 22.75 47.76
N GLN A 530 -27.35 23.75 46.92
CA GLN A 530 -26.35 24.37 46.04
C GLN A 530 -25.52 25.43 46.76
N ASP A 531 -26.14 26.20 47.65
CA ASP A 531 -25.52 27.26 48.44
C ASP A 531 -26.14 27.28 49.85
N PRO A 532 -25.54 26.57 50.83
CA PRO A 532 -26.11 26.44 52.18
C PRO A 532 -26.20 27.76 52.95
N LEU A 533 -25.44 28.78 52.56
CA LEU A 533 -25.35 30.07 53.24
C LEU A 533 -26.14 31.16 52.51
N LEU A 534 -27.08 30.75 51.67
CA LEU A 534 -27.83 31.64 50.81
C LEU A 534 -28.79 32.55 51.60
N VAL A 535 -28.32 33.76 51.92
CA VAL A 535 -29.15 34.85 52.47
C VAL A 535 -29.77 35.63 51.32
N LEU A 536 -31.10 35.63 51.21
CA LEU A 536 -31.79 36.33 50.14
C LEU A 536 -32.89 37.24 50.69
N GLY A 537 -32.92 38.48 50.19
CA GLY A 537 -34.12 39.31 50.28
C GLY A 537 -35.30 38.66 49.54
N GLU A 538 -36.52 39.04 49.90
CA GLU A 538 -37.75 38.39 49.41
C GLU A 538 -37.84 38.33 47.87
N GLU A 539 -37.49 39.41 47.17
CA GLU A 539 -37.56 39.45 45.71
C GLU A 539 -36.51 38.58 45.02
N ALA A 540 -35.27 38.61 45.52
CA ALA A 540 -34.18 37.77 45.01
C ALA A 540 -34.50 36.28 45.24
N THR A 541 -35.16 35.96 46.36
CA THR A 541 -35.68 34.63 46.68
C THR A 541 -36.70 34.16 45.66
N ASN A 542 -37.74 34.95 45.39
CA ASN A 542 -38.78 34.57 44.42
C ASN A 542 -38.22 34.37 43.01
N SER A 543 -37.27 35.21 42.57
CA SER A 543 -36.62 35.05 41.27
C SER A 543 -35.85 33.72 41.16
N ARG A 544 -35.04 33.39 42.19
CA ARG A 544 -34.27 32.13 42.22
C ARG A 544 -35.17 30.91 42.32
N LEU A 545 -36.20 30.94 43.18
CA LEU A 545 -37.20 29.86 43.29
C LEU A 545 -37.92 29.63 41.96
N ARG A 546 -38.29 30.70 41.24
CA ARG A 546 -38.91 30.61 39.92
C ARG A 546 -38.00 29.94 38.88
N HIS A 547 -36.73 30.35 38.82
CA HIS A 547 -35.76 29.73 37.91
C HIS A 547 -35.49 28.26 38.28
N ARG A 548 -35.49 27.94 39.58
CA ARG A 548 -35.36 26.56 40.05
C ARG A 548 -36.58 25.72 39.67
N ALA A 549 -37.79 26.25 39.82
CA ALA A 549 -39.02 25.61 39.39
C ALA A 549 -39.02 25.31 37.88
N TYR A 550 -38.52 26.23 37.05
CA TYR A 550 -38.36 25.98 35.61
C TYR A 550 -37.44 24.79 35.33
N ARG A 551 -36.29 24.74 36.01
CA ARG A 551 -35.33 23.62 35.90
C ARG A 551 -35.94 22.31 36.39
N CYS A 552 -36.62 22.29 37.54
CA CYS A 552 -37.29 21.10 38.07
C CYS A 552 -38.31 20.53 37.07
N TYR A 553 -39.11 21.39 36.43
CA TYR A 553 -40.01 20.94 35.37
C TYR A 553 -39.27 20.38 34.15
N ALA A 554 -38.19 21.06 33.72
CA ALA A 554 -37.39 20.63 32.58
C ALA A 554 -36.75 19.25 32.84
N THR A 555 -36.08 19.06 33.97
CA THR A 555 -35.51 17.75 34.36
C THR A 555 -36.59 16.67 34.44
N TRP A 556 -37.76 16.99 35.00
CA TRP A 556 -38.87 16.03 35.11
C TRP A 556 -39.40 15.54 33.75
N ARG A 557 -39.47 16.41 32.74
CA ARG A 557 -40.06 16.07 31.42
C ARG A 557 -39.05 15.65 30.36
N PHE A 558 -37.81 16.12 30.44
CA PHE A 558 -36.78 15.94 29.42
C PHE A 558 -35.66 14.98 29.84
N GLY A 559 -35.49 14.73 31.14
CA GLY A 559 -34.56 13.72 31.66
C GLY A 559 -33.10 14.17 31.67
N SER A 560 -32.48 14.28 30.49
CA SER A 560 -31.08 14.68 30.38
C SER A 560 -30.89 16.20 30.54
N GLN A 561 -29.75 16.59 31.10
CA GLN A 561 -29.42 18.00 31.32
C GLN A 561 -29.33 18.76 29.98
N ASP A 562 -28.69 18.16 28.96
CA ASP A 562 -28.56 18.75 27.63
C ASP A 562 -29.90 19.04 26.96
N MET A 563 -30.92 18.18 27.16
CA MET A 563 -32.27 18.45 26.66
C MET A 563 -33.00 19.48 27.53
N ALA A 564 -32.79 19.43 28.85
CA ALA A 564 -33.42 20.33 29.81
C ALA A 564 -32.99 21.80 29.63
N ASP A 565 -31.74 22.05 29.26
CA ASP A 565 -31.23 23.42 29.06
C ASP A 565 -31.83 24.12 27.83
N PHE A 566 -32.32 23.36 26.85
CA PHE A 566 -33.02 23.86 25.66
C PHE A 566 -34.54 23.60 25.69
N ALA A 567 -35.08 23.19 26.85
CA ALA A 567 -36.49 22.87 27.01
C ALA A 567 -37.39 24.11 27.05
N ILE A 568 -38.51 24.06 26.32
CA ILE A 568 -39.55 25.09 26.39
C ILE A 568 -40.73 24.59 27.23
N LEU A 569 -40.99 25.31 28.32
CA LEU A 569 -42.14 25.03 29.19
C LEU A 569 -43.45 25.49 28.53
N PRO A 570 -44.55 24.73 28.67
CA PRO A 570 -45.85 25.17 28.18
C PRO A 570 -46.38 26.35 28.99
N SER A 571 -47.20 27.19 28.35
CA SER A 571 -47.74 28.42 28.93
C SER A 571 -48.47 28.18 30.27
N CYS A 572 -49.28 27.11 30.38
CA CYS A 572 -50.00 26.78 31.61
C CYS A 572 -49.05 26.54 32.80
N CYS A 573 -47.91 25.86 32.59
CA CYS A 573 -46.93 25.61 33.64
C CYS A 573 -46.13 26.88 33.95
N ARG A 574 -45.68 27.59 32.92
CA ARG A 574 -44.90 28.82 33.06
C ARG A 574 -45.66 29.87 33.87
N TRP A 575 -46.94 30.11 33.54
CA TRP A 575 -47.77 31.07 34.26
C TRP A 575 -48.16 30.61 35.65
N ARG A 576 -48.38 29.31 35.86
CA ARG A 576 -48.62 28.77 37.21
C ARG A 576 -47.40 29.01 38.12
N ILE A 577 -46.19 28.75 37.64
CA ILE A 577 -44.94 29.03 38.36
C ILE A 577 -44.76 30.55 38.61
N ARG A 578 -45.04 31.38 37.61
CA ARG A 578 -44.97 32.86 37.74
C ARG A 578 -46.00 33.42 38.73
N LYS A 579 -47.16 32.77 38.89
CA LYS A 579 -48.19 33.14 39.88
C LYS A 579 -47.75 32.78 41.30
N GLU A 580 -47.11 31.63 41.47
CA GLU A 580 -46.57 31.17 42.76
C GLU A 580 -45.35 32.00 43.21
N PHE A 581 -44.48 32.34 42.26
CA PHE A 581 -43.27 33.14 42.49
C PHE A 581 -43.31 34.41 41.64
N PRO A 582 -44.11 35.42 42.05
CA PRO A 582 -44.33 36.64 41.26
C PRO A 582 -43.07 37.48 41.12
N LYS A 583 -43.10 38.42 40.17
CA LYS A 583 -42.10 39.47 39.98
C LYS A 583 -42.82 40.80 40.16
N THR A 584 -42.36 41.59 41.12
CA THR A 584 -42.90 42.91 41.49
C THR A 584 -42.56 43.97 40.44
N GLU A 585 -41.32 43.98 39.95
CA GLU A 585 -40.85 44.98 38.99
C GLU A 585 -40.44 44.39 37.63
N GLY A 586 -40.96 45.00 36.55
CA GLY A 586 -40.62 44.72 35.16
C GLY A 586 -41.26 43.46 34.57
N GLN A 587 -41.12 43.30 33.25
CA GLN A 587 -41.66 42.15 32.52
C GLN A 587 -40.85 40.86 32.80
N TYR A 588 -41.49 39.70 32.66
CA TYR A 588 -40.80 38.42 32.68
C TYR A 588 -40.03 38.22 31.37
N SER A 589 -38.76 37.83 31.46
CA SER A 589 -38.03 37.36 30.29
C SER A 589 -38.51 35.97 29.86
N GLY A 590 -38.49 35.73 28.55
CA GLY A 590 -38.68 34.39 27.98
C GLY A 590 -37.42 33.53 28.11
N PHE A 591 -37.38 32.46 27.32
CA PHE A 591 -36.20 31.61 27.17
C PHE A 591 -34.98 32.43 26.71
N LYS A 592 -33.82 32.15 27.30
CA LYS A 592 -32.52 32.71 26.91
C LYS A 592 -31.61 31.54 26.53
N TYR A 593 -30.80 31.74 25.50
CA TYR A 593 -29.77 30.78 25.12
C TYR A 593 -28.77 30.66 26.30
N PRO A 594 -28.43 29.43 26.75
CA PRO A 594 -27.72 29.22 28.02
C PRO A 594 -26.21 29.46 27.95
N TYR A 595 -25.61 29.34 26.77
CA TYR A 595 -24.19 29.58 26.49
C TYR A 595 -23.99 30.95 25.82
#